data_AF-A0A815TCA6-F1
#
_entry.id   AF-A0A815TCA6-F1
#
_cell.length_a   1.000
_cell.length_b   1.000
_cell.length_c   1.000
_cell.angle_alpha   90.00
_cell.angle_beta   90.00
_cell.angle_gamma   90.00
#
_symmetry.space_group_name_H-M   'P 1'
#
loop_
_entity.id
_entity.type
_entity.pdbx_description
1 polymer ?
#
loop_
_entity_poly.entity_id
_entity_poly.type
_entity_poly.pdbx_seq_one_letter_code
_entity_poly.pdbx_strand_id
1 'polypeptide(L)'
;MSNTTTTNEQIDLEDASSLKTLSRSERAAIAEDTLNKLEAGWYCLDQGPRISLQEDVAFCTQNSVLYTEDDLQQTKKLTLAVDETDSRSFTTDTAAYTKIEVRHCTTLQAAQFLVTQTGEDHVGVLNFASAKNPGGGFRTGACAQEESLARSSSLYPALTQPRCLTGYYDYNRHGERGIYSHRMIYSPRVTIFKDDNGELLSSPYHVGIVTVPAPNAGVMRNAEEIQDAMTERVKRLL
;
A
#
# COMPACT_ATOMS: atom_id res chain seq x y z
N MET A 1 -19.21 36.12 -27.54
CA MET A 1 -18.34 36.05 -26.35
C MET A 1 -19.16 35.46 -25.23
N SER A 2 -19.03 34.15 -25.02
CA SER A 2 -19.71 33.44 -23.94
C SER A 2 -18.61 32.71 -23.18
N ASN A 3 -18.10 33.34 -22.13
CA ASN A 3 -17.20 32.70 -21.18
C ASN A 3 -18.02 31.71 -20.36
N THR A 4 -17.95 30.42 -20.70
CA THR A 4 -18.26 29.36 -19.75
C THR A 4 -17.13 29.30 -18.74
N THR A 5 -17.37 29.93 -17.58
CA THR A 5 -16.61 29.73 -16.36
C THR A 5 -16.75 28.27 -15.96
N THR A 6 -15.75 27.44 -16.28
CA THR A 6 -15.60 26.12 -15.69
C THR A 6 -15.31 26.34 -14.21
N THR A 7 -16.32 26.19 -13.37
CA THR A 7 -16.14 26.07 -11.93
C THR A 7 -15.28 24.84 -11.70
N ASN A 8 -14.02 25.06 -11.31
CA ASN A 8 -13.18 24.06 -10.68
C ASN A 8 -13.87 23.71 -9.35
N GLU A 9 -14.84 22.79 -9.39
CA GLU A 9 -15.30 22.15 -8.16
C GLU A 9 -14.10 21.36 -7.64
N GLN A 10 -13.46 21.94 -6.63
CA GLN A 10 -12.48 21.25 -5.82
C GLN A 10 -13.25 20.10 -5.15
N ILE A 11 -13.19 18.91 -5.73
CA ILE A 11 -13.72 17.70 -5.11
C ILE A 11 -12.82 17.46 -3.90
N ASP A 12 -13.22 18.01 -2.76
CA ASP A 12 -12.46 17.88 -1.53
C ASP A 12 -12.53 16.43 -1.08
N LEU A 13 -11.35 15.88 -0.80
CA LEU A 13 -11.22 14.60 -0.11
C LEU A 13 -11.94 14.68 1.23
N GLU A 14 -12.72 13.65 1.56
CA GLU A 14 -13.27 13.52 2.90
C GLU A 14 -12.14 13.56 3.94
N ASP A 15 -12.32 14.40 4.96
CA ASP A 15 -11.38 14.53 6.07
C ASP A 15 -11.37 13.24 6.90
N ALA A 16 -10.19 12.75 7.28
CA ALA A 16 -10.05 11.61 8.19
C ALA A 16 -10.82 11.77 9.52
N SER A 17 -11.16 13.01 9.91
CA SER A 17 -11.96 13.31 11.10
C SER A 17 -13.41 12.78 11.04
N SER A 18 -13.93 12.44 9.86
CA SER A 18 -15.28 11.88 9.68
C SER A 18 -15.37 10.37 9.95
N LEU A 19 -14.23 9.68 10.10
CA LEU A 19 -14.18 8.23 10.19
C LEU A 19 -14.77 7.68 11.49
N LYS A 20 -15.45 6.54 11.39
CA LYS A 20 -15.99 5.84 12.56
C LYS A 20 -14.85 5.37 13.46
N THR A 21 -14.97 5.60 14.76
CA THR A 21 -14.04 5.02 15.73
C THR A 21 -14.41 3.56 15.98
N LEU A 22 -13.74 2.65 15.27
CA LEU A 22 -13.93 1.22 15.43
C LEU A 22 -13.29 0.71 16.73
N SER A 23 -13.93 -0.23 17.41
CA SER A 23 -13.35 -1.00 18.51
C SER A 23 -12.32 -2.02 18.00
N ARG A 24 -11.53 -2.56 18.92
CA ARG A 24 -10.57 -3.63 18.60
C ARG A 24 -11.26 -4.88 18.06
N SER A 25 -12.40 -5.26 18.63
CA SER A 25 -13.20 -6.39 18.18
C SER A 25 -13.79 -6.17 16.79
N GLU A 26 -14.29 -4.98 16.48
CA GLU A 26 -14.80 -4.66 15.14
C GLU A 26 -13.69 -4.72 14.09
N ARG A 27 -12.51 -4.17 14.38
CA ARG A 27 -11.36 -4.30 13.47
C ARG A 27 -10.92 -5.75 13.25
N ALA A 28 -10.97 -6.59 14.30
CA ALA A 28 -10.66 -8.01 14.17
C ALA A 28 -11.70 -8.74 13.31
N ALA A 29 -12.99 -8.43 13.49
CA ALA A 29 -14.07 -8.97 12.67
C ALA A 29 -13.94 -8.55 11.19
N ILE A 30 -13.57 -7.30 10.91
CA ILE A 30 -13.28 -6.82 9.55
C ILE A 30 -12.11 -7.61 8.96
N ALA A 31 -11.04 -7.85 9.72
CA ALA A 31 -9.88 -8.62 9.27
C ALA A 31 -10.25 -10.07 8.92
N GLU A 32 -11.05 -10.73 9.76
CA GLU A 32 -11.55 -12.08 9.50
C GLU A 32 -12.42 -12.12 8.24
N ASP A 33 -13.37 -11.19 8.11
CA ASP A 33 -14.23 -11.06 6.95
C ASP A 33 -13.44 -10.82 5.64
N THR A 34 -12.39 -10.02 5.70
CA THR A 34 -11.47 -9.78 4.57
C THR A 34 -10.77 -11.07 4.15
N LEU A 35 -10.28 -11.85 5.10
CA LEU A 35 -9.63 -13.14 4.79
C LEU A 35 -10.62 -14.13 4.17
N ASN A 36 -11.84 -14.21 4.70
CA ASN A 36 -12.89 -15.08 4.15
C ASN A 36 -13.23 -14.71 2.69
N LYS A 37 -13.30 -13.42 2.37
CA LYS A 37 -13.55 -12.94 1.00
C LYS A 37 -12.38 -13.21 0.05
N LEU A 38 -11.14 -13.06 0.53
CA LEU A 38 -9.95 -13.40 -0.25
C LEU A 38 -9.87 -14.90 -0.53
N GLU A 39 -10.20 -15.74 0.45
CA GLU A 39 -10.26 -17.20 0.30
C GLU A 39 -11.38 -17.62 -0.67
N ALA A 40 -12.57 -17.03 -0.54
CA ALA A 40 -13.66 -17.26 -1.49
C ALA A 40 -13.28 -16.78 -2.90
N GLY A 41 -12.47 -15.72 -2.99
CA GLY A 41 -12.06 -15.08 -4.24
C GLY A 41 -13.13 -14.17 -4.83
N TRP A 42 -14.11 -13.74 -4.05
CA TRP A 42 -15.18 -12.83 -4.47
C TRP A 42 -15.95 -12.27 -3.27
N TYR A 43 -16.75 -11.23 -3.51
CA TYR A 43 -17.77 -10.75 -2.59
C TYR A 43 -18.98 -10.19 -3.34
N CYS A 44 -20.08 -9.95 -2.63
CA CYS A 44 -21.22 -9.16 -3.12
C CYS A 44 -21.50 -8.05 -2.12
N LEU A 45 -22.00 -6.91 -2.59
CA LEU A 45 -22.70 -5.95 -1.74
C LEU A 45 -24.16 -6.38 -1.70
N ASP A 46 -24.77 -6.58 -0.54
CA ASP A 46 -26.19 -6.95 -0.37
C ASP A 46 -26.79 -7.76 -1.54
N GLN A 47 -27.86 -7.28 -2.19
CA GLN A 47 -28.48 -7.90 -3.37
C GLN A 47 -27.82 -7.51 -4.70
N GLY A 48 -26.55 -7.13 -4.67
CA GLY A 48 -25.74 -6.70 -5.79
C GLY A 48 -25.04 -7.84 -6.53
N PRO A 49 -24.36 -7.52 -7.65
CA PRO A 49 -23.63 -8.50 -8.43
C PRO A 49 -22.42 -9.04 -7.66
N ARG A 50 -21.98 -10.24 -8.04
CA ARG A 50 -20.72 -10.83 -7.56
C ARG A 50 -19.53 -10.08 -8.17
N ILE A 51 -18.67 -9.56 -7.31
CA ILE A 51 -17.39 -8.93 -7.65
C ILE A 51 -16.29 -9.97 -7.42
N SER A 52 -15.57 -10.33 -8.49
CA SER A 52 -14.48 -11.30 -8.43
C SER A 52 -13.19 -10.66 -7.92
N LEU A 53 -12.44 -11.39 -7.09
CA LEU A 53 -11.09 -11.05 -6.64
C LEU A 53 -10.04 -12.05 -7.15
N GLN A 54 -10.45 -13.18 -7.73
CA GLN A 54 -9.55 -14.32 -8.00
C GLN A 54 -8.37 -13.96 -8.89
N GLU A 55 -8.63 -13.35 -10.04
CA GLU A 55 -7.58 -13.01 -11.01
C GLU A 55 -6.62 -11.96 -10.46
N ASP A 56 -7.15 -10.94 -9.77
CA ASP A 56 -6.32 -9.89 -9.19
C ASP A 56 -5.45 -10.41 -8.04
N VAL A 57 -6.02 -11.23 -7.15
CA VAL A 57 -5.28 -11.85 -6.05
C VAL A 57 -4.20 -12.77 -6.60
N ALA A 58 -4.51 -13.60 -7.60
CA ALA A 58 -3.54 -14.46 -8.26
C ALA A 58 -2.42 -13.64 -8.91
N PHE A 59 -2.78 -12.58 -9.66
CA PHE A 59 -1.81 -11.72 -10.31
C PHE A 59 -0.89 -11.02 -9.30
N CYS A 60 -1.47 -10.37 -8.28
CA CYS A 60 -0.73 -9.69 -7.23
C CYS A 60 0.24 -10.66 -6.53
N THR A 61 -0.26 -11.82 -6.08
CA THR A 61 0.56 -12.81 -5.37
C THR A 61 1.66 -13.43 -6.23
N GLN A 62 1.43 -13.66 -7.52
CA GLN A 62 2.45 -14.22 -8.42
C GLN A 62 3.52 -13.19 -8.80
N ASN A 63 3.13 -11.92 -8.96
CA ASN A 63 4.01 -10.86 -9.43
C ASN A 63 4.61 -10.00 -8.31
N SER A 64 4.30 -10.25 -7.03
CA SER A 64 5.01 -9.59 -5.92
C SER A 64 6.48 -9.96 -5.91
N VAL A 65 7.36 -8.97 -5.79
CA VAL A 65 8.82 -9.15 -5.81
C VAL A 65 9.40 -8.78 -4.46
N LEU A 66 10.26 -9.66 -3.93
CA LEU A 66 11.15 -9.32 -2.83
C LEU A 66 12.41 -8.71 -3.43
N TYR A 67 12.75 -7.50 -3.01
CA TYR A 67 14.03 -6.87 -3.27
C TYR A 67 14.94 -7.02 -2.06
N THR A 68 16.07 -7.69 -2.25
CA THR A 68 17.14 -7.79 -1.26
C THR A 68 18.05 -6.56 -1.31
N GLU A 69 18.97 -6.44 -0.35
CA GLU A 69 19.94 -5.36 -0.33
C GLU A 69 20.84 -5.36 -1.58
N ASP A 70 21.21 -6.55 -2.07
CA ASP A 70 22.04 -6.73 -3.26
C ASP A 70 21.26 -6.32 -4.53
N ASP A 71 19.99 -6.72 -4.64
CA ASP A 71 19.13 -6.33 -5.76
C ASP A 71 19.05 -4.80 -5.87
N LEU A 72 18.84 -4.12 -4.73
CA LEU A 72 18.71 -2.67 -4.66
C LEU A 72 20.02 -1.92 -4.90
N GLN A 73 21.17 -2.54 -4.63
CA GLN A 73 22.47 -1.99 -4.98
C GLN A 73 22.74 -2.07 -6.49
N GLN A 74 22.32 -3.17 -7.13
CA GLN A 74 22.55 -3.41 -8.56
C GLN A 74 21.56 -2.66 -9.45
N THR A 75 20.28 -2.64 -9.10
CA THR A 75 19.20 -1.99 -9.89
C THR A 75 19.13 -0.47 -9.69
N LYS A 76 19.85 0.08 -8.71
CA LYS A 76 19.90 1.48 -8.29
C LYS A 76 18.57 2.12 -7.85
N LYS A 77 17.39 1.61 -8.23
CA LYS A 77 16.05 2.07 -7.82
C LYS A 77 14.99 0.98 -8.01
N LEU A 78 14.00 0.88 -7.10
CA LEU A 78 12.77 0.11 -7.35
C LEU A 78 12.01 0.63 -8.60
N THR A 79 12.19 1.91 -8.92
CA THR A 79 11.43 2.71 -9.88
C THR A 79 11.72 2.40 -11.36
N LEU A 80 12.59 1.44 -11.70
CA LEU A 80 13.00 1.15 -13.09
C LEU A 80 12.49 -0.18 -13.66
N ALA A 81 11.59 -0.89 -12.96
CA ALA A 81 10.88 -2.04 -13.53
C ALA A 81 9.58 -1.63 -14.27
N VAL A 82 9.48 -0.37 -14.71
CA VAL A 82 8.56 0.01 -15.79
C VAL A 82 9.30 -0.31 -17.08
N ASP A 83 8.97 -1.49 -17.61
CA ASP A 83 9.38 -2.09 -18.87
C ASP A 83 10.00 -1.08 -19.88
N GLU A 84 11.31 -1.20 -20.18
CA GLU A 84 11.93 -0.44 -21.28
C GLU A 84 11.27 -0.73 -22.63
N THR A 85 10.47 -1.80 -22.73
CA THR A 85 9.65 -2.13 -23.90
C THR A 85 8.22 -1.56 -23.87
N ASP A 86 7.74 -1.02 -22.74
CA ASP A 86 6.49 -0.26 -22.70
C ASP A 86 6.78 1.17 -23.16
N SER A 87 6.78 1.32 -24.48
CA SER A 87 6.89 2.57 -25.24
C SER A 87 5.81 3.63 -24.94
N ARG A 88 5.13 3.56 -23.78
CA ARG A 88 4.51 4.73 -23.18
C ARG A 88 5.62 5.67 -22.75
N SER A 89 6.02 6.50 -23.71
CA SER A 89 6.73 7.74 -23.50
C SER A 89 6.25 8.36 -22.19
N PHE A 90 7.04 8.26 -21.12
CA PHE A 90 7.15 9.38 -20.21
C PHE A 90 7.60 10.50 -21.11
N THR A 91 6.64 11.24 -21.67
CA THR A 91 6.94 12.52 -22.28
C THR A 91 7.60 13.25 -21.13
N THR A 92 8.91 13.40 -21.20
CA THR A 92 9.61 14.48 -20.52
C THR A 92 9.06 15.75 -21.15
N ASP A 93 7.78 16.03 -20.92
CA ASP A 93 7.25 17.35 -21.06
C ASP A 93 7.98 18.12 -19.98
N THR A 94 9.04 18.79 -20.41
CA THR A 94 9.99 19.51 -19.57
C THR A 94 9.36 20.64 -18.75
N ALA A 95 8.03 20.72 -18.74
CA ALA A 95 7.20 21.72 -18.08
C ALA A 95 6.30 21.17 -16.94
N ALA A 96 6.15 19.86 -16.78
CA ALA A 96 5.33 19.30 -15.70
C ALA A 96 6.14 19.10 -14.41
N TYR A 97 5.98 20.01 -13.44
CA TYR A 97 6.56 19.86 -12.10
C TYR A 97 5.82 18.80 -11.28
N THR A 98 6.56 18.05 -10.45
CA THR A 98 5.94 17.14 -9.46
C THR A 98 5.10 17.95 -8.49
N LYS A 99 3.78 17.70 -8.48
CA LYS A 99 2.87 18.29 -7.51
C LYS A 99 3.04 17.59 -6.17
N ILE A 100 3.40 18.34 -5.13
CA ILE A 100 3.53 17.83 -3.76
C ILE A 100 2.40 18.43 -2.94
N GLU A 101 1.64 17.58 -2.28
CA GLU A 101 0.51 17.97 -1.42
C GLU A 101 0.59 17.27 -0.07
N VAL A 102 0.18 17.99 0.97
CA VAL A 102 0.00 17.43 2.31
C VAL A 102 -1.48 17.56 2.65
N ARG A 103 -2.13 16.42 2.88
CA ARG A 103 -3.56 16.35 3.17
C ARG A 103 -3.80 15.60 4.48
N HIS A 104 -4.86 15.97 5.19
CA HIS A 104 -5.32 15.25 6.39
C HIS A 104 -6.32 14.17 5.99
N CYS A 105 -5.80 13.06 5.45
CA CYS A 105 -6.59 11.91 5.00
C CYS A 105 -5.85 10.61 5.25
N THR A 106 -6.55 9.48 5.17
CA THR A 106 -5.93 8.15 5.22
C THR A 106 -5.20 7.84 3.92
N THR A 107 -4.37 6.80 3.95
CA THR A 107 -3.75 6.25 2.73
C THR A 107 -4.80 5.73 1.76
N LEU A 108 -5.90 5.13 2.25
CA LEU A 108 -6.98 4.61 1.40
C LEU A 108 -7.77 5.73 0.74
N GLN A 109 -8.13 6.79 1.48
CA GLN A 109 -8.78 7.97 0.92
C GLN A 109 -7.93 8.62 -0.18
N ALA A 110 -6.64 8.85 0.10
CA ALA A 110 -5.72 9.43 -0.89
C ALA A 110 -5.61 8.57 -2.15
N ALA A 111 -5.43 7.27 -1.98
CA ALA A 111 -5.31 6.34 -3.10
C ALA A 111 -6.60 6.27 -3.93
N GLN A 112 -7.76 6.16 -3.27
CA GLN A 112 -9.06 6.15 -3.95
C GLN A 112 -9.29 7.44 -4.73
N PHE A 113 -8.96 8.60 -4.18
CA PHE A 113 -9.07 9.87 -4.88
C PHE A 113 -8.19 9.93 -6.12
N LEU A 114 -6.93 9.51 -6.01
CA LEU A 114 -6.02 9.49 -7.15
C LEU A 114 -6.53 8.58 -8.27
N VAL A 115 -7.02 7.38 -7.93
CA VAL A 115 -7.52 6.44 -8.94
C VAL A 115 -8.86 6.87 -9.52
N THR A 116 -9.81 7.28 -8.67
CA THR A 116 -11.22 7.45 -9.09
C THR A 116 -11.60 8.88 -9.49
N GLN A 117 -10.97 9.89 -8.89
CA GLN A 117 -11.33 11.30 -9.12
C GLN A 117 -10.37 11.98 -10.08
N THR A 118 -9.07 11.74 -9.95
CA THR A 118 -8.08 12.30 -10.90
C THR A 118 -7.82 11.36 -12.08
N GLY A 119 -8.18 10.07 -11.98
CA GLY A 119 -8.03 9.10 -13.06
C GLY A 119 -6.59 8.64 -13.29
N GLU A 120 -5.79 8.56 -12.22
CA GLU A 120 -4.40 8.11 -12.30
C GLU A 120 -4.34 6.59 -12.50
N ASP A 121 -3.71 6.16 -13.60
CA ASP A 121 -3.58 4.74 -13.96
C ASP A 121 -2.57 3.98 -13.07
N HIS A 122 -1.59 4.70 -12.51
CA HIS A 122 -0.45 4.10 -11.79
C HIS A 122 -0.23 4.76 -10.42
N VAL A 123 -1.10 4.42 -9.46
CA VAL A 123 -0.98 4.90 -8.09
C VAL A 123 -0.08 3.98 -7.26
N GLY A 124 1.01 4.53 -6.74
CA GLY A 124 1.91 3.87 -5.80
C GLY A 124 1.62 4.25 -4.35
N VAL A 125 1.59 3.26 -3.46
CA VAL A 125 1.34 3.41 -2.03
C VAL A 125 2.50 2.82 -1.22
N LEU A 126 2.98 3.58 -0.24
CA LEU A 126 3.95 3.09 0.74
C LEU A 126 3.20 2.45 1.91
N ASN A 127 3.47 1.19 2.21
CA ASN A 127 3.03 0.49 3.42
C ASN A 127 4.06 0.67 4.54
N PHE A 128 3.63 1.21 5.68
CA PHE A 128 4.45 1.44 6.88
C PHE A 128 4.61 0.12 7.65
N ALA A 129 5.42 -0.76 7.08
CA ALA A 129 5.36 -2.17 7.37
C ALA A 129 5.99 -2.56 8.70
N SER A 130 5.40 -3.56 9.33
CA SER A 130 6.05 -4.38 10.32
C SER A 130 7.20 -5.14 9.67
N ALA A 131 8.37 -5.06 10.30
CA ALA A 131 9.52 -5.86 9.87
C ALA A 131 9.32 -7.36 10.12
N LYS A 132 8.38 -7.77 11.00
CA LYS A 132 8.35 -9.14 11.56
C LYS A 132 7.04 -9.90 11.33
N ASN A 133 5.94 -9.19 11.09
CA ASN A 133 4.61 -9.79 10.98
C ASN A 133 3.91 -9.27 9.73
N PRO A 134 3.55 -10.11 8.74
CA PRO A 134 2.84 -9.65 7.56
C PRO A 134 1.47 -9.06 7.93
N GLY A 135 1.21 -7.82 7.51
CA GLY A 135 -0.02 -7.10 7.86
C GLY A 135 -0.05 -6.65 9.33
N GLY A 136 1.10 -6.63 10.01
CA GLY A 136 1.21 -6.21 11.40
C GLY A 136 0.30 -7.01 12.34
N GLY A 137 -0.47 -6.30 13.16
CA GLY A 137 -1.41 -6.87 14.12
C GLY A 137 -2.86 -6.97 13.61
N PHE A 138 -3.12 -6.90 12.29
CA PHE A 138 -4.47 -6.65 11.76
C PHE A 138 -5.52 -7.68 12.20
N ARG A 139 -5.15 -8.97 12.26
CA ARG A 139 -6.01 -10.07 12.75
C ARG A 139 -6.46 -9.89 14.20
N THR A 140 -5.65 -9.20 15.01
CA THR A 140 -5.95 -8.95 16.43
C THR A 140 -6.63 -7.61 16.66
N GLY A 141 -7.01 -6.90 15.59
CA GLY A 141 -7.65 -5.59 15.65
C GLY A 141 -6.71 -4.45 16.04
N ALA A 142 -5.40 -4.58 15.79
CA ALA A 142 -4.48 -3.45 15.93
C ALA A 142 -4.82 -2.33 14.94
N CYS A 143 -4.47 -1.10 15.30
CA CYS A 143 -4.81 0.10 14.55
C CYS A 143 -3.53 0.86 14.19
N ALA A 144 -2.99 0.58 13.01
CA ALA A 144 -2.06 1.45 12.32
C ALA A 144 -2.31 1.35 10.80
N GLN A 145 -1.47 2.03 10.02
CA GLN A 145 -1.63 2.15 8.58
C GLN A 145 -1.50 0.79 7.86
N GLU A 146 -0.51 -0.02 8.22
CA GLU A 146 -0.35 -1.37 7.65
C GLU A 146 -1.59 -2.23 7.91
N GLU A 147 -2.14 -2.21 9.13
CA GLU A 147 -3.33 -2.99 9.44
C GLU A 147 -4.56 -2.49 8.69
N SER A 148 -4.66 -1.19 8.39
CA SER A 148 -5.72 -0.65 7.54
C SER A 148 -5.62 -1.21 6.11
N LEU A 149 -4.43 -1.14 5.51
CA LEU A 149 -4.16 -1.71 4.18
C LEU A 149 -4.46 -3.22 4.17
N ALA A 150 -4.03 -3.97 5.18
CA ALA A 150 -4.24 -5.40 5.27
C ALA A 150 -5.72 -5.78 5.46
N ARG A 151 -6.51 -4.97 6.17
CA ARG A 151 -7.96 -5.19 6.32
C ARG A 151 -8.75 -4.82 5.06
N SER A 152 -8.27 -3.90 4.24
CA SER A 152 -9.06 -3.35 3.15
C SER A 152 -8.67 -3.85 1.76
N SER A 153 -7.69 -4.75 1.65
CA SER A 153 -7.10 -5.12 0.36
C SER A 153 -6.65 -6.57 0.22
N SER A 154 -6.19 -6.91 -0.99
CA SER A 154 -5.50 -8.17 -1.32
C SER A 154 -4.01 -8.21 -0.95
N LEU A 155 -3.50 -7.24 -0.17
CA LEU A 155 -2.08 -7.16 0.17
C LEU A 155 -1.60 -8.37 1.00
N TYR A 156 -2.40 -8.86 1.94
CA TYR A 156 -1.94 -9.89 2.88
C TYR A 156 -1.50 -11.20 2.20
N PRO A 157 -2.25 -11.80 1.24
CA PRO A 157 -1.79 -12.94 0.45
C PRO A 157 -0.42 -12.76 -0.22
N ALA A 158 -0.10 -11.54 -0.69
CA ALA A 158 1.19 -11.22 -1.31
C ALA A 158 2.33 -11.20 -0.28
N LEU A 159 2.07 -10.65 0.91
CA LEU A 159 3.03 -10.62 2.00
C LEU A 159 3.31 -12.01 2.59
N THR A 160 2.34 -12.94 2.50
CA THR A 160 2.47 -14.30 3.02
C THR A 160 3.04 -15.32 2.02
N GLN A 161 3.50 -14.88 0.86
CA GLN A 161 4.20 -15.78 -0.06
C GLN A 161 5.47 -16.32 0.59
N PRO A 162 5.87 -17.59 0.36
CA PRO A 162 7.04 -18.20 1.00
C PRO A 162 8.31 -17.36 0.88
N ARG A 163 8.54 -16.78 -0.30
CA ARG A 163 9.68 -15.86 -0.55
C ARG A 163 9.67 -14.63 0.35
N CYS A 164 8.51 -14.04 0.60
CA CYS A 164 8.33 -12.88 1.46
C CYS A 164 8.50 -13.27 2.93
N LEU A 165 7.88 -14.38 3.35
CA LEU A 165 7.99 -14.91 4.72
C LEU A 165 9.44 -15.15 5.11
N THR A 166 10.19 -15.89 4.30
CA THR A 166 11.58 -16.21 4.61
C THR A 166 12.51 -15.03 4.32
N GLY A 167 12.40 -14.43 3.13
CA GLY A 167 13.36 -13.45 2.65
C GLY A 167 13.20 -12.05 3.25
N TYR A 168 12.03 -11.70 3.78
CA TYR A 168 11.80 -10.41 4.44
C TYR A 168 11.53 -10.59 5.94
N TYR A 169 10.50 -11.35 6.33
CA TYR A 169 10.06 -11.39 7.73
C TYR A 169 11.00 -12.21 8.62
N ASP A 170 11.39 -13.42 8.22
CA ASP A 170 12.34 -14.23 8.98
C ASP A 170 13.72 -13.58 9.00
N TYR A 171 14.16 -12.99 7.88
CA TYR A 171 15.41 -12.23 7.83
C TYR A 171 15.44 -11.11 8.88
N ASN A 172 14.41 -10.27 8.94
CA ASN A 172 14.30 -9.21 9.93
C ASN A 172 14.08 -9.70 11.37
N ARG A 173 13.53 -10.92 11.56
CA ARG A 173 13.40 -11.54 12.89
C ARG A 173 14.76 -11.94 13.47
N HIS A 174 15.68 -12.40 12.62
CA HIS A 174 17.01 -12.86 13.01
C HIS A 174 18.09 -11.77 12.88
N GLY A 175 17.81 -10.68 12.17
CA GLY A 175 18.71 -9.55 11.97
C GLY A 175 18.78 -8.57 13.15
N GLU A 176 19.40 -7.42 12.90
CA GLU A 176 19.61 -6.38 13.89
C GLU A 176 18.30 -5.81 14.44
N ARG A 177 18.24 -5.69 15.77
CA ARG A 177 17.04 -5.22 16.46
C ARG A 177 16.87 -3.72 16.26
N GLY A 178 15.70 -3.32 15.80
CA GLY A 178 15.29 -1.92 15.74
C GLY A 178 15.61 -1.30 14.40
N ILE A 179 16.85 -1.41 13.90
CA ILE A 179 17.19 -0.83 12.60
C ILE A 179 16.51 -1.57 11.44
N TYR A 180 16.43 -2.91 11.51
CA TYR A 180 15.94 -3.77 10.43
C TYR A 180 16.73 -3.63 9.12
N SER A 181 16.38 -4.47 8.15
CA SER A 181 17.03 -4.51 6.84
C SER A 181 16.54 -3.45 5.86
N HIS A 182 17.26 -3.31 4.74
CA HIS A 182 16.82 -2.51 3.59
C HIS A 182 15.96 -3.29 2.59
N ARG A 183 15.56 -4.52 2.94
CA ARG A 183 14.73 -5.37 2.07
C ARG A 183 13.34 -4.76 1.92
N MET A 184 12.75 -4.91 0.74
CA MET A 184 11.44 -4.36 0.41
C MET A 184 10.61 -5.39 -0.34
N ILE A 185 9.28 -5.32 -0.20
CA ILE A 185 8.38 -6.12 -1.03
C ILE A 185 7.56 -5.17 -1.89
N TYR A 186 7.65 -5.31 -3.21
CA TYR A 186 6.72 -4.68 -4.13
C TYR A 186 5.57 -5.64 -4.43
N SER A 187 4.33 -5.15 -4.33
CA SER A 187 3.13 -5.89 -4.69
C SER A 187 2.36 -5.10 -5.75
N PRO A 188 2.35 -5.55 -7.02
CA PRO A 188 1.62 -4.89 -8.08
C PRO A 188 0.13 -5.19 -7.99
N ARG A 189 -0.71 -4.28 -8.51
CA ARG A 189 -2.16 -4.47 -8.67
C ARG A 189 -2.84 -5.04 -7.41
N VAL A 190 -2.51 -4.48 -6.25
CA VAL A 190 -3.24 -4.77 -5.01
C VAL A 190 -4.65 -4.19 -5.15
N THR A 191 -5.66 -5.04 -5.00
CA THR A 191 -7.07 -4.64 -5.05
C THR A 191 -7.50 -4.13 -3.70
N ILE A 192 -7.90 -2.87 -3.62
CA ILE A 192 -8.61 -2.31 -2.47
C ILE A 192 -10.10 -2.53 -2.68
N PHE A 193 -10.76 -3.19 -1.74
CA PHE A 193 -12.17 -3.57 -1.84
C PHE A 193 -12.99 -3.24 -0.59
N LYS A 194 -12.39 -2.61 0.42
CA LYS A 194 -13.09 -1.98 1.53
C LYS A 194 -12.61 -0.55 1.75
N ASP A 195 -13.46 0.29 2.33
CA ASP A 195 -13.09 1.62 2.80
C ASP A 195 -12.42 1.58 4.20
N ASP A 196 -12.17 2.75 4.79
CA ASP A 196 -11.61 2.88 6.15
C ASP A 196 -12.58 2.43 7.27
N ASN A 197 -13.89 2.41 7.00
CA ASN A 197 -14.90 1.90 7.93
C ASN A 197 -15.06 0.38 7.86
N GLY A 198 -14.40 -0.27 6.89
CA GLY A 198 -14.49 -1.71 6.63
C GLY A 198 -15.69 -2.10 5.76
N GLU A 199 -16.36 -1.13 5.15
CA GLU A 199 -17.50 -1.33 4.25
C GLU A 199 -17.00 -1.73 2.85
N LEU A 200 -17.72 -2.64 2.19
CA LEU A 200 -17.33 -3.15 0.87
C LEU A 200 -17.56 -2.09 -0.21
N LEU A 201 -16.59 -1.96 -1.12
CA LEU A 201 -16.68 -1.06 -2.25
C LEU A 201 -17.48 -1.71 -3.38
N SER A 202 -18.41 -0.98 -3.99
CA SER A 202 -19.12 -1.43 -5.21
C SER A 202 -18.21 -1.48 -6.44
N SER A 203 -17.15 -0.68 -6.43
CA SER A 203 -16.09 -0.67 -7.42
C SER A 203 -14.74 -0.74 -6.70
N PRO A 204 -14.12 -1.93 -6.61
CA PRO A 204 -12.72 -2.02 -6.20
C PRO A 204 -11.83 -1.16 -7.09
N TYR A 205 -10.67 -0.79 -6.56
CA TYR A 205 -9.64 -0.11 -7.32
C TYR A 205 -8.27 -0.74 -7.05
N HIS A 206 -7.30 -0.47 -7.92
CA HIS A 206 -5.98 -1.09 -7.86
C HIS A 206 -4.90 -0.08 -7.55
N VAL A 207 -3.90 -0.50 -6.76
CA VAL A 207 -2.69 0.27 -6.47
C VAL A 207 -1.46 -0.65 -6.49
N GLY A 208 -0.28 -0.09 -6.76
CA GLY A 208 0.98 -0.74 -6.43
C GLY A 208 1.36 -0.44 -4.98
N ILE A 209 1.77 -1.44 -4.20
CA ILE A 209 2.19 -1.23 -2.81
C ILE A 209 3.65 -1.62 -2.63
N VAL A 210 4.46 -0.71 -2.07
CA VAL A 210 5.81 -1.04 -1.58
C VAL A 210 5.76 -1.16 -0.06
N THR A 211 6.17 -2.32 0.45
CA THR A 211 6.24 -2.66 1.87
C THR A 211 7.67 -2.48 2.36
N VAL A 212 7.87 -1.51 3.25
CA VAL A 212 9.18 -1.11 3.78
C VAL A 212 9.11 -0.95 5.30
N PRO A 213 10.04 -1.52 6.08
CA PRO A 213 10.05 -1.34 7.52
C PRO A 213 10.78 -0.05 7.88
N ALA A 214 10.15 0.84 8.65
CA ALA A 214 10.85 1.97 9.26
C ALA A 214 11.74 1.48 10.42
N PRO A 215 12.89 2.13 10.69
CA PRO A 215 13.64 1.88 11.91
C PRO A 215 12.76 2.13 13.14
N ASN A 216 12.83 1.25 14.12
CA ASN A 216 12.05 1.37 15.34
C ASN A 216 12.74 2.32 16.32
N ALA A 217 12.38 3.60 16.25
CA ALA A 217 12.86 4.65 17.15
C ALA A 217 12.49 4.43 18.63
N GLY A 218 11.54 3.54 18.96
CA GLY A 218 11.26 3.15 20.34
C GLY A 218 12.27 2.16 20.92
N VAL A 219 12.96 1.41 20.05
CA VAL A 219 14.01 0.46 20.43
C VAL A 219 15.39 1.10 20.26
N MET A 220 15.59 1.82 19.16
CA MET A 220 16.81 2.56 18.87
C MET A 220 16.87 3.82 19.74
N ARG A 221 18.05 4.12 20.28
CA ARG A 221 18.26 5.32 21.13
C ARG A 221 19.12 6.39 20.46
N ASN A 222 19.68 6.09 19.28
CA ASN A 222 20.54 6.99 18.53
C ASN A 222 19.78 7.61 17.35
N ALA A 223 19.55 8.93 17.41
CA ALA A 223 18.81 9.66 16.39
C ALA A 223 19.55 9.74 15.04
N GLU A 224 20.88 9.85 15.06
CA GLU A 224 21.72 9.91 13.85
C GLU A 224 21.63 8.60 13.07
N GLU A 225 21.77 7.48 13.78
CA GLU A 225 21.68 6.14 13.19
C GLU A 225 20.28 5.84 12.62
N ILE A 226 19.22 6.33 13.29
CA ILE A 226 17.84 6.27 12.76
C ILE A 226 17.73 7.10 11.48
N GLN A 227 18.27 8.32 11.47
CA GLN A 227 18.19 9.23 10.34
C GLN A 227 18.95 8.69 9.12
N ASP A 228 20.14 8.13 9.31
CA ASP A 228 20.93 7.51 8.25
C ASP A 228 20.21 6.31 7.66
N ALA A 229 19.70 5.43 8.52
CA ALA A 229 18.94 4.25 8.13
C ALA A 229 17.66 4.61 7.35
N MET A 230 16.96 5.67 7.76
CA MET A 230 15.79 6.22 7.05
C MET A 230 16.18 6.80 5.70
N THR A 231 17.21 7.64 5.66
CA THR A 231 17.69 8.31 4.44
C THR A 231 18.08 7.28 3.37
N GLU A 232 18.82 6.25 3.77
CA GLU A 232 19.23 5.19 2.85
C GLU A 232 18.05 4.36 2.34
N ARG A 233 17.05 4.08 3.19
CA ARG A 233 15.83 3.38 2.77
C ARG A 233 15.00 4.20 1.79
N VAL A 234 14.82 5.50 2.04
CA VAL A 234 14.09 6.39 1.15
C VAL A 234 14.80 6.50 -0.22
N LYS A 235 16.13 6.56 -0.24
CA LYS A 235 16.90 6.57 -1.50
C LYS A 235 16.74 5.29 -2.33
N ARG A 236 16.55 4.13 -1.69
CA ARG A 236 16.31 2.86 -2.39
C ARG A 236 14.89 2.74 -2.93
N LEU A 237 13.95 3.42 -2.29
CA LEU A 237 12.54 3.47 -2.68
C LEU A 237 12.30 4.36 -3.91
N LEU A 238 12.98 5.51 -4.01
CA LEU A 238 12.74 6.57 -5.00
C LEU A 238 13.81 6.65 -6.10
#